data_AF-A0A0E2KXI2-F1
#
_entry.id   AF-A0A0E2KXI2-F1
#
_cell.length_a   1.000
_cell.length_b   1.000
_cell.length_c   1.000
_cell.angle_alpha   90.00
_cell.angle_beta   90.00
_cell.angle_gamma   90.00
#
_symmetry.space_group_name_H-M   'P 1'
#
loop_
_entity.id
_entity.type
_entity.pdbx_description
1 polymer ?
#
loop_
_entity_poly.entity_id
_entity_poly.type
_entity_poly.pdbx_seq_one_letter_code
_entity_poly.pdbx_strand_id
1 'polypeptide(L)'
;MKEFLFLFHSTVGVIQTRKALQAAGMTFRVSDIPRDLRGGCGLCIWLTCPPGEEIQWVIPGQTEAIYCQQGSDWQCVVHYDSEASTRQ
;
A
#
# COMPACT_ATOMS: atom_id res chain seq x y z
N MET A 1 -13.26 10.84 -4.64
CA MET A 1 -12.44 10.11 -3.65
C MET A 1 -12.63 8.62 -3.88
N LYS A 2 -11.54 7.84 -3.82
CA LYS A 2 -11.56 6.38 -3.82
C LYS A 2 -10.73 5.88 -2.64
N GLU A 3 -10.94 4.63 -2.27
CA GLU A 3 -10.20 3.98 -1.20
C GLU A 3 -9.15 3.03 -1.80
N PHE A 4 -7.91 3.23 -1.40
CA PHE A 4 -6.75 2.47 -1.85
C PHE A 4 -6.12 1.73 -0.69
N LEU A 5 -5.67 0.51 -0.95
CA LEU A 5 -5.02 -0.37 0.01
C LEU A 5 -3.57 -0.60 -0.41
N PHE A 6 -2.65 -0.20 0.46
CA PHE A 6 -1.22 -0.36 0.29
C PHE A 6 -0.76 -1.60 1.03
N LEU A 7 -0.11 -2.50 0.29
CA LEU A 7 0.65 -3.62 0.82
C LEU A 7 2.14 -3.28 0.85
N PHE A 8 2.85 -3.92 1.76
CA PHE A 8 4.27 -3.66 2.00
C PHE A 8 5.05 -4.96 2.14
N HIS A 9 6.27 -4.95 1.63
CA HIS A 9 7.20 -6.07 1.80
C HIS A 9 7.63 -6.25 3.26
N SER A 10 7.60 -5.18 4.06
CA SER A 10 8.02 -5.20 5.46
C SER A 10 7.26 -4.20 6.33
N THR A 11 7.29 -4.41 7.64
CA THR A 11 6.72 -3.47 8.63
C THR A 11 7.38 -2.08 8.56
N VAL A 12 8.61 -1.99 8.04
CA VAL A 12 9.29 -0.69 7.84
C VAL A 12 8.51 0.18 6.87
N GLY A 13 8.00 -0.39 5.77
CA GLY A 13 7.15 0.30 4.81
C GLY A 13 5.90 0.89 5.44
N VAL A 14 5.18 0.09 6.24
CA VAL A 14 4.00 0.54 7.00
C VAL A 14 4.34 1.74 7.89
N ILE A 15 5.44 1.65 8.66
CA ILE A 15 5.84 2.71 9.58
C ILE A 15 6.21 4.00 8.83
N GLN A 16 6.98 3.89 7.75
CA GLN A 16 7.41 5.05 6.96
C GLN A 16 6.23 5.73 6.27
N THR A 17 5.37 4.98 5.57
CA THR A 17 4.19 5.52 4.91
C THR A 17 3.23 6.12 5.92
N ARG A 18 3.01 5.48 7.08
CA ARG A 18 2.22 6.06 8.17
C ARG A 18 2.73 7.43 8.61
N LYS A 19 4.05 7.56 8.81
CA LYS A 19 4.66 8.83 9.22
C LYS A 19 4.49 9.91 8.14
N ALA A 20 4.68 9.55 6.86
CA ALA A 20 4.50 10.47 5.74
C ALA A 20 3.05 10.98 5.65
N LEU A 21 2.07 10.07 5.70
CA LEU A 21 0.65 10.40 5.65
C LEU A 21 0.22 11.26 6.85
N GLN A 22 0.72 10.93 8.05
CA GLN A 22 0.44 11.72 9.25
C GLN A 22 1.03 13.13 9.18
N ALA A 23 2.26 13.27 8.68
CA ALA A 23 2.90 14.58 8.48
C ALA A 23 2.16 15.45 7.45
N ALA A 24 1.55 14.82 6.45
CA ALA A 24 0.73 15.49 5.44
C ALA A 24 -0.73 15.73 5.86
N GLY A 25 -1.14 15.30 7.07
CA GLY A 25 -2.52 15.47 7.55
C GLY A 25 -3.54 14.61 6.80
N MET A 26 -3.10 13.52 6.16
CA MET A 26 -3.98 12.63 5.40
C MET A 26 -4.83 11.78 6.34
N THR A 27 -6.05 11.45 5.90
CA THR A 27 -6.90 10.48 6.60
C THR A 27 -6.58 9.07 6.10
N PHE A 28 -6.14 8.20 6.99
CA PHE A 28 -5.77 6.81 6.66
C PHE A 28 -6.07 5.87 7.85
N ARG A 29 -6.08 4.56 7.59
CA ARG A 29 -6.13 3.52 8.64
C ARG A 29 -5.07 2.46 8.43
N VAL A 30 -4.57 1.89 9.51
CA VAL A 30 -3.73 0.68 9.48
C VAL A 30 -4.59 -0.50 9.90
N SER A 31 -4.53 -1.62 9.20
CA SER A 31 -5.22 -2.86 9.56
C SER A 31 -4.43 -4.08 9.13
N ASP A 32 -4.86 -5.26 9.55
CA ASP A 32 -4.42 -6.52 8.94
C ASP A 32 -4.82 -6.58 7.46
N ILE A 33 -4.06 -7.34 6.67
CA ILE A 33 -4.31 -7.55 5.24
C ILE A 33 -5.63 -8.33 5.05
N PRO A 34 -6.52 -7.92 4.13
CA PRO A 34 -7.71 -8.68 3.77
C PRO A 34 -7.39 -10.12 3.37
N ARG A 35 -8.26 -11.07 3.72
CA ARG A 35 -8.03 -12.50 3.48
C ARG A 35 -7.86 -12.88 2.01
N ASP A 36 -8.36 -12.06 1.10
CA ASP A 36 -8.24 -12.29 -0.34
C ASP A 36 -6.91 -11.78 -0.92
N LEU A 37 -6.16 -10.99 -0.13
CA LEU A 37 -4.87 -10.44 -0.49
C LEU A 37 -3.75 -11.09 0.32
N ARG A 38 -2.52 -10.97 -0.17
CA ARG A 38 -1.30 -11.40 0.50
C ARG A 38 -0.26 -10.30 0.34
N GLY A 39 0.51 -10.06 1.39
CA GLY A 39 1.63 -9.13 1.38
C GLY A 39 2.67 -9.54 2.42
N GLY A 40 3.87 -8.99 2.33
CA GLY A 40 5.04 -9.46 3.05
C GLY A 40 4.93 -9.40 4.58
N CYS A 41 4.29 -8.38 5.16
CA CYS A 41 4.32 -8.13 6.61
C CYS A 41 2.99 -8.29 7.36
N GLY A 42 1.93 -8.78 6.71
CA GLY A 42 0.61 -9.00 7.36
C GLY A 42 -0.21 -7.75 7.65
N LEU A 43 0.34 -6.55 7.46
CA LEU A 43 -0.32 -5.26 7.67
C LEU A 43 -0.48 -4.49 6.37
N CYS A 44 -1.54 -3.70 6.27
CA CYS A 44 -1.79 -2.77 5.17
C CYS A 44 -2.17 -1.38 5.68
N ILE A 45 -2.05 -0.39 4.79
CA ILE A 45 -2.59 0.96 5.00
C ILE A 45 -3.70 1.20 4.02
N TRP A 46 -4.82 1.72 4.50
CA TRP A 46 -5.87 2.22 3.64
C TRP A 46 -5.84 3.74 3.60
N LEU A 47 -5.91 4.28 2.39
CA LEU A 47 -5.85 5.69 2.10
C LEU A 47 -7.03 6.09 1.22
N THR A 48 -7.75 7.13 1.64
CA THR A 48 -8.81 7.73 0.82
C THR A 48 -8.25 8.96 0.11
N CYS A 49 -8.07 8.89 -1.20
CA CYS A 49 -7.56 9.99 -2.02
C CYS A 49 -8.22 10.01 -3.41
N PRO A 50 -8.06 11.10 -4.19
CA PRO A 50 -8.35 11.10 -5.61
C PRO A 50 -7.52 10.04 -6.36
N PRO A 51 -8.05 9.40 -7.42
CA PRO A 51 -7.26 8.48 -8.23
C PRO A 51 -6.05 9.15 -8.88
N GLY A 52 -4.92 8.47 -8.89
CA GLY A 52 -3.62 8.98 -9.32
C GLY A 52 -2.78 9.57 -8.17
N GLU A 53 -3.43 10.06 -7.11
CA GLU A 53 -2.71 10.61 -5.95
C GLU A 53 -2.12 9.53 -5.04
N GLU A 54 -2.60 8.29 -5.12
CA GLU A 54 -2.05 7.16 -4.36
C GLU A 54 -0.58 6.91 -4.70
N ILE A 55 -0.17 7.19 -5.94
CA ILE A 55 1.18 6.90 -6.44
C ILE A 55 2.24 7.75 -5.73
N GLN A 56 1.91 8.97 -5.28
CA GLN A 56 2.87 9.83 -4.57
C GLN A 56 3.31 9.27 -3.21
N TRP A 57 2.57 8.30 -2.67
CA TRP A 57 2.83 7.68 -1.36
C TRP A 57 3.60 6.36 -1.47
N VAL A 58 3.97 5.96 -2.69
CA VAL A 58 4.83 4.80 -2.93
C VAL A 58 6.22 5.06 -2.36
N ILE A 59 6.71 4.11 -1.56
CA ILE A 59 8.09 4.11 -1.07
C ILE A 59 8.84 2.99 -1.79
N PRO A 60 9.78 3.31 -2.71
CA PRO A 60 10.56 2.31 -3.42
C PRO A 60 11.24 1.30 -2.50
N GLY A 61 11.17 0.02 -2.88
CA GLY A 61 11.70 -1.10 -2.08
C GLY A 61 10.89 -1.44 -0.82
N GLN A 62 9.84 -0.69 -0.49
CA GLN A 62 8.98 -0.93 0.68
C GLN A 62 7.53 -1.23 0.31
N THR A 63 6.94 -0.42 -0.57
CA THR A 63 5.60 -0.65 -1.09
C THR A 63 5.62 -1.84 -2.05
N GLU A 64 4.78 -2.83 -1.76
CA GLU A 64 4.65 -4.05 -2.56
C GLU A 64 3.56 -3.91 -3.60
N ALA A 65 2.38 -3.43 -3.22
CA ALA A 65 1.27 -3.29 -4.15
C ALA A 65 0.28 -2.24 -3.66
N ILE A 66 -0.47 -1.68 -4.61
CA ILE A 66 -1.63 -0.83 -4.32
C ILE A 66 -2.84 -1.46 -4.98
N TYR A 67 -3.91 -1.63 -4.22
CA TYR A 67 -5.20 -2.08 -4.70
C TYR A 67 -6.24 -0.98 -4.54
N CYS A 68 -7.19 -0.91 -5.47
CA CYS A 68 -8.39 -0.10 -5.35
C CYS A 68 -9.57 -1.03 -5.11
N GLN A 69 -10.41 -0.75 -4.12
CA GLN A 69 -11.61 -1.54 -3.88
C GLN A 69 -12.71 -1.13 -4.87
N GLN A 70 -13.16 -2.08 -5.71
CA GLN A 70 -14.28 -1.91 -6.64
C GLN A 70 -15.44 -2.82 -6.21
N GLY A 71 -16.28 -2.33 -5.30
CA GLY A 71 -17.36 -3.13 -4.73
C GLY A 71 -16.82 -4.26 -3.87
N SER A 72 -17.06 -5.50 -4.30
CA SER A 72 -16.53 -6.72 -3.65
C SER A 72 -15.15 -7.14 -4.13
N ASP A 73 -14.67 -6.59 -5.26
CA ASP A 73 -13.44 -7.03 -5.90
C ASP A 73 -12.28 -6.08 -5.67
N TRP A 74 -11.08 -6.65 -5.75
CA TRP A 74 -9.82 -5.94 -5.66
C TRP A 74 -9.24 -5.70 -7.05
N GLN A 75 -9.09 -4.43 -7.43
CA GLN A 75 -8.33 -4.09 -8.62
C GLN A 75 -6.89 -3.77 -8.23
N CYS A 76 -5.92 -4.55 -8.71
CA CYS A 76 -4.52 -4.18 -8.60
C CYS A 76 -4.24 -2.94 -9.46
N VAL A 77 -3.79 -1.86 -8.82
CA VAL A 77 -3.37 -0.61 -9.48
C VAL A 77 -1.91 -0.72 -9.90
N VAL A 78 -1.06 -1.20 -9.00
CA VAL A 78 0.36 -1.44 -9.24
C VAL A 78 0.89 -2.53 -8.31
N HIS A 79 1.86 -3.29 -8.80
CA HIS A 79 2.63 -4.26 -8.02
C HIS A 79 4.12 -4.02 -8.29
N TYR A 80 4.91 -4.02 -7.23
CA TYR A 80 6.36 -3.88 -7.24
C TYR A 80 6.98 -5.17 -6.71
N ASP A 81 7.95 -5.69 -7.44
CA ASP A 81 8.75 -6.80 -6.93
C ASP A 81 9.67 -6.30 -5.82
N SER A 82 9.86 -7.11 -4.79
CA SER A 82 10.93 -6.85 -3.83
C SER A 82 12.24 -6.93 -4.60
N GLU A 83 13.16 -5.97 -4.44
CA GLU A 83 14.51 -5.96 -5.06
C GLU A 83 15.42 -7.13 -4.57
N ALA A 84 14.86 -8.30 -4.30
CA ALA A 84 15.55 -9.56 -4.07
C ALA A 84 15.83 -10.35 -5.36
N SER A 85 15.58 -9.78 -6.55
CA SER A 85 15.91 -10.41 -7.84
C SER A 85 17.01 -9.67 -8.61
N THR A 86 18.16 -9.45 -7.96
CA THR A 86 19.44 -9.36 -8.69
C THR A 86 20.23 -10.63 -8.46
N ARG A 87 19.84 -11.71 -9.15
CA ARG A 87 20.71 -12.84 -9.45
C ARG A 87 20.30 -13.46 -10.78
N GLN A 88 20.84 -12.95 -11.88
CA GLN A 88 21.43 -13.76 -12.96
C GLN A 88 22.59 -12.98 -13.56
#